data_AF-A0A7R9DBN5-F1
#
_entry.id   AF-A0A7R9DBN5-F1
#
_cell.length_a   1.000
_cell.length_b   1.000
_cell.length_c   1.000
_cell.angle_alpha   90.00
_cell.angle_beta   90.00
_cell.angle_gamma   90.00
#
_symmetry.space_group_name_H-M   'P 1'
#
loop_
_entity.id
_entity.type
_entity.pdbx_description
1 polymer ?
#
loop_
_entity_poly.entity_id
_entity_poly.type
_entity_poly.pdbx_seq_one_letter_code
_entity_poly.pdbx_strand_id
1 'polypeptide(L)'
;MRTVGFRRNVPTFSGTKMKFTKRHWFTLALIGSVHFASAICISLQAPFYPPEAESKGATATEYGFVFGVFELVSFICSPLIGKYVNVIGPKFLLKSGLFVAGICSMLFGFLHFVEGHAEFIGLSFAIRIVESVGASAATTAAFSITAAVFPDCVATTFATLEVFYGLGYIVGPMIGGLLFSVGICLMGVLGVLGVWGRLEWKKHF
;
A
#
# COMPACT_ATOMS: atom_id res chain seq x y z
N MET A 1 -30.76 55.41 11.30
CA MET A 1 -30.08 54.11 11.55
C MET A 1 -30.81 53.02 10.77
N ARG A 2 -30.23 52.54 9.66
CA ARG A 2 -30.76 51.40 8.88
C ARG A 2 -30.06 50.14 9.39
N THR A 3 -30.83 49.19 9.92
CA THR A 3 -30.34 47.86 10.28
C THR A 3 -30.11 47.04 9.01
N VAL A 4 -28.85 46.75 8.71
CA VAL A 4 -28.47 45.88 7.59
C VAL A 4 -28.70 44.43 8.03
N GLY A 5 -29.77 43.81 7.50
CA GLY A 5 -30.05 42.39 7.71
C GLY A 5 -29.04 41.51 6.98
N PHE A 6 -28.08 40.96 7.70
CA PHE A 6 -27.12 39.97 7.19
C PHE A 6 -27.83 38.62 7.01
N ARG A 7 -28.37 38.35 5.82
CA ARG A 7 -28.81 36.99 5.44
C ARG A 7 -27.58 36.10 5.34
N ARG A 8 -27.37 35.24 6.35
CA ARG A 8 -26.47 34.10 6.25
C ARG A 8 -27.09 33.07 5.30
N ASN A 9 -26.69 33.08 4.03
CA ASN A 9 -26.82 31.89 3.19
C ASN A 9 -25.78 30.88 3.65
N VAL A 10 -26.07 30.18 4.76
CA VAL A 10 -25.33 28.98 5.11
C VAL A 10 -25.78 27.92 4.09
N PRO A 11 -24.89 27.36 3.26
CA PRO A 11 -25.28 26.20 2.46
C PRO A 11 -25.72 25.12 3.44
N THR A 12 -27.01 24.80 3.41
CA THR A 12 -27.55 23.65 4.12
C THR A 12 -26.85 22.43 3.53
N PHE A 13 -25.99 21.79 4.31
CA PHE A 13 -25.47 20.46 4.00
C PHE A 13 -26.69 19.54 3.94
N SER A 14 -27.28 19.38 2.75
CA SER A 14 -28.31 18.40 2.53
C SER A 14 -27.65 17.06 2.78
N GLY A 15 -27.94 16.48 3.94
CA GLY A 15 -27.53 15.14 4.33
C GLY A 15 -28.21 14.11 3.44
N THR A 16 -27.85 14.10 2.16
CA THR A 16 -28.22 13.05 1.23
C THR A 16 -27.50 11.80 1.74
N LYS A 17 -28.22 10.91 2.43
CA LYS A 17 -27.70 9.58 2.77
C LYS A 17 -27.30 8.89 1.47
N MET A 18 -26.01 8.92 1.15
CA MET A 18 -25.43 8.25 0.01
C MET A 18 -25.83 6.77 0.05
N LYS A 19 -26.67 6.33 -0.90
CA LYS A 19 -27.01 4.91 -1.03
C LYS A 19 -25.84 4.20 -1.71
N PHE A 20 -24.90 3.72 -0.90
CA PHE A 20 -23.79 2.89 -1.40
C PHE A 20 -24.32 1.62 -2.08
N THR A 21 -24.12 1.53 -3.39
CA THR A 21 -24.40 0.31 -4.16
C THR A 21 -23.45 -0.83 -3.75
N LYS A 22 -23.86 -2.09 -3.95
CA LYS A 22 -23.00 -3.29 -3.74
C LYS A 22 -21.61 -3.18 -4.40
N ARG A 23 -21.52 -2.48 -5.54
CA ARG A 23 -20.25 -2.22 -6.26
C ARG A 23 -19.27 -1.33 -5.49
N HIS A 24 -19.79 -0.33 -4.76
CA HIS A 24 -18.99 0.58 -3.95
C HIS A 24 -18.36 -0.18 -2.77
N TRP A 25 -19.18 -0.90 -2.01
CA TRP A 25 -18.73 -1.76 -0.92
C TRP A 25 -17.70 -2.80 -1.37
N PHE A 26 -17.92 -3.43 -2.53
CA PHE A 26 -16.96 -4.38 -3.10
C PHE A 26 -15.62 -3.71 -3.45
N THR A 27 -15.64 -2.51 -4.02
CA THR A 27 -14.42 -1.76 -4.37
C THR A 27 -13.66 -1.34 -3.12
N LEU A 28 -14.38 -0.87 -2.10
CA LEU A 28 -13.81 -0.48 -0.81
C LEU A 28 -13.17 -1.68 -0.10
N ALA A 29 -13.85 -2.83 -0.06
CA ALA A 29 -13.30 -4.05 0.50
C ALA A 29 -12.04 -4.52 -0.24
N LEU A 30 -12.04 -4.42 -1.57
CA LEU A 30 -10.91 -4.82 -2.40
C LEU A 30 -9.69 -3.91 -2.17
N ILE A 31 -9.87 -2.58 -2.27
CA ILE A 31 -8.78 -1.63 -2.04
C ILE A 31 -8.31 -1.68 -0.57
N GLY A 32 -9.24 -1.76 0.38
CA GLY A 32 -8.93 -1.92 1.79
C GLY A 32 -8.11 -3.18 2.09
N SER A 33 -8.43 -4.30 1.44
CA SER A 33 -7.63 -5.52 1.57
C SER A 33 -6.20 -5.38 1.03
N VAL A 34 -6.01 -4.62 -0.06
CA VAL A 34 -4.68 -4.34 -0.62
C VAL A 34 -3.87 -3.46 0.33
N HIS A 35 -4.46 -2.40 0.88
CA HIS A 35 -3.80 -1.55 1.88
C HIS A 35 -3.43 -2.35 3.13
N PHE A 36 -4.37 -3.14 3.66
CA PHE A 36 -4.13 -3.98 4.84
C PHE A 36 -2.99 -4.98 4.62
N ALA A 37 -2.98 -5.70 3.49
CA ALA A 37 -1.93 -6.66 3.16
C ALA A 37 -0.56 -5.98 2.97
N SER A 38 -0.54 -4.81 2.32
CA SER A 38 0.69 -4.03 2.12
C SER A 38 1.26 -3.54 3.44
N ALA A 39 0.42 -3.03 4.35
CA ALA A 39 0.82 -2.61 5.69
C ALA A 39 1.43 -3.75 6.51
N ILE A 40 0.85 -4.96 6.43
CA ILE A 40 1.44 -6.15 7.05
C ILE A 40 2.87 -6.36 6.53
N CYS A 41 3.05 -6.39 5.20
CA CYS A 41 4.36 -6.65 4.60
C CYS A 41 5.42 -5.61 5.02
N ILE A 42 5.05 -4.32 5.06
CA ILE A 42 5.97 -3.25 5.46
C ILE A 42 6.29 -3.32 6.96
N SER A 43 5.27 -3.51 7.79
CA SER A 43 5.43 -3.56 9.26
C SER A 43 6.29 -4.73 9.74
N LEU A 44 6.34 -5.84 9.01
CA LEU A 44 7.20 -6.99 9.29
C LEU A 44 8.69 -6.65 9.17
N GLN A 45 9.06 -5.66 8.38
CA GLN A 45 10.47 -5.39 8.11
C GLN A 45 11.17 -4.86 9.36
N ALA A 46 10.53 -3.98 10.12
CA ALA A 46 11.11 -3.36 11.32
C ALA A 46 11.53 -4.37 12.42
N PRO A 47 10.72 -5.38 12.81
CA PRO A 47 11.13 -6.37 13.80
C PRO A 47 12.05 -7.47 13.28
N PHE A 48 12.01 -7.83 11.99
CA PHE A 48 12.75 -8.99 11.47
C PHE A 48 14.04 -8.64 10.73
N TYR A 49 14.12 -7.48 10.07
CA TYR A 49 15.28 -7.12 9.26
C TYR A 49 16.51 -6.66 10.07
N PRO A 50 16.40 -5.81 11.10
CA PRO A 50 17.58 -5.38 11.87
C PRO A 50 18.34 -6.52 12.55
N PRO A 51 17.70 -7.47 13.27
CA PRO A 51 18.42 -8.59 13.87
C PRO A 51 19.13 -9.48 12.84
N GLU A 52 18.50 -9.66 11.68
CA GLU A 52 19.08 -10.41 10.54
C GLU A 52 20.25 -9.67 9.90
N ALA A 53 20.19 -8.34 9.81
CA ALA A 53 21.28 -7.53 9.29
C ALA A 53 22.47 -7.50 10.27
N GLU A 54 22.20 -7.37 11.57
CA GLU A 54 23.22 -7.41 12.63
C GLU A 54 23.92 -8.77 12.71
N SER A 55 23.21 -9.89 12.51
CA SER A 55 23.81 -11.23 12.46
C SER A 55 24.82 -11.38 11.31
N LYS A 56 24.66 -10.58 10.24
CA LYS A 56 25.56 -10.48 9.09
C LYS A 56 26.59 -9.36 9.21
N GLY A 57 26.74 -8.78 10.40
CA GLY A 57 27.71 -7.73 10.70
C GLY A 57 27.32 -6.33 10.19
N ALA A 58 26.06 -6.11 9.79
CA ALA A 58 25.61 -4.77 9.41
C ALA A 58 25.38 -3.86 10.60
N THR A 59 25.68 -2.59 10.40
CA THR A 59 25.54 -1.51 11.37
C THR A 59 24.15 -0.90 11.34
N ALA A 60 23.77 -0.23 12.43
CA ALA A 60 22.50 0.50 12.52
C ALA A 60 22.28 1.53 11.43
N THR A 61 23.36 2.16 10.97
CA THR A 61 23.32 3.14 9.90
C THR A 61 22.98 2.50 8.55
N GLU A 62 23.50 1.31 8.27
CA GLU A 62 23.29 0.63 6.98
C GLU A 62 21.85 0.17 6.81
N TYR A 63 21.31 -0.59 7.77
CA TYR A 63 19.91 -1.00 7.68
C TYR A 63 18.96 0.19 7.85
N GLY A 64 19.37 1.25 8.56
CA GLY A 64 18.65 2.52 8.61
C GLY A 64 18.52 3.18 7.23
N PHE A 65 19.59 3.21 6.44
CA PHE A 65 19.52 3.72 5.07
C PHE A 65 18.70 2.83 4.14
N VAL A 66 18.67 1.51 4.34
CA VAL A 66 17.79 0.59 3.60
C VAL A 66 16.30 0.90 3.87
N PHE A 67 15.93 1.28 5.09
CA PHE A 67 14.58 1.78 5.35
C PHE A 67 14.35 3.15 4.73
N GLY A 68 15.33 4.06 4.83
CA GLY A 68 15.21 5.43 4.32
C GLY A 68 15.09 5.50 2.80
N VAL A 69 15.80 4.66 2.05
CA VAL A 69 15.76 4.69 0.57
C VAL A 69 14.38 4.34 0.04
N PHE A 70 13.64 3.45 0.72
CA PHE A 70 12.29 3.08 0.34
C PHE A 70 11.37 4.30 0.36
N GLU A 71 11.39 5.07 1.45
CA GLU A 71 10.57 6.28 1.57
C GLU A 71 11.04 7.41 0.64
N LEU A 72 12.36 7.55 0.45
CA LEU A 72 12.94 8.52 -0.48
C LEU A 72 12.49 8.27 -1.93
N VAL A 73 12.57 7.03 -2.39
CA VAL A 73 12.11 6.64 -3.73
C VAL A 73 10.60 6.82 -3.84
N SER A 74 9.84 6.46 -2.81
CA SER A 74 8.38 6.61 -2.80
C SER A 74 7.98 8.09 -2.91
N PHE A 75 8.67 8.96 -2.20
CA PHE A 75 8.50 10.42 -2.26
C PHE A 75 8.75 10.98 -3.67
N ILE A 76 9.79 10.52 -4.36
CA ILE A 76 10.14 10.97 -5.72
C ILE A 76 9.18 10.37 -6.76
N CYS A 77 8.83 9.09 -6.63
CA CYS A 77 8.00 8.36 -7.60
C CYS A 77 6.53 8.75 -7.51
N SER A 78 6.00 9.04 -6.33
CA SER A 78 4.59 9.40 -6.12
C SER A 78 4.09 10.54 -7.02
N PRO A 79 4.74 11.73 -7.12
CA PRO A 79 4.30 12.79 -8.02
C PRO A 79 4.45 12.41 -9.51
N LEU A 80 5.50 11.67 -9.87
CA LEU A 80 5.71 11.22 -11.25
C LEU A 80 4.60 10.28 -11.70
N ILE A 81 4.31 9.25 -10.90
CA ILE A 81 3.26 8.28 -11.19
C ILE A 81 1.89 8.95 -11.15
N GLY A 82 1.66 9.86 -10.19
CA GLY A 82 0.43 10.64 -10.10
C GLY A 82 0.16 11.48 -11.36
N LYS A 83 1.19 12.01 -12.01
CA LYS A 83 1.06 12.74 -13.28
C LYS A 83 0.62 11.82 -14.44
N TYR A 84 1.13 10.58 -14.49
CA TYR A 84 0.88 9.66 -15.59
C TYR A 84 -0.24 8.63 -15.33
N VAL A 85 -0.87 8.65 -14.15
CA VAL A 85 -1.91 7.69 -13.75
C VAL A 85 -3.09 7.64 -14.72
N ASN A 86 -3.50 8.80 -15.26
CA ASN A 86 -4.62 8.89 -16.20
C ASN A 86 -4.27 8.36 -17.59
N VAL A 87 -2.98 8.37 -17.96
CA VAL A 87 -2.50 7.89 -19.28
C VAL A 87 -2.29 6.38 -19.27
N ILE A 88 -1.65 5.86 -18.21
CA ILE A 88 -1.37 4.41 -18.06
C ILE A 88 -2.64 3.63 -17.73
N GLY A 89 -3.57 4.27 -17.02
CA GLY A 89 -4.80 3.65 -16.54
C GLY A 89 -4.64 3.11 -15.13
N PRO A 90 -5.46 3.54 -14.17
CA PRO A 90 -5.25 3.24 -12.75
C PRO A 90 -5.44 1.75 -12.42
N LYS A 91 -6.29 1.03 -13.15
CA LYS A 91 -6.47 -0.43 -12.94
C LYS A 91 -5.23 -1.24 -13.32
N PHE A 92 -4.55 -0.86 -14.41
CA PHE A 92 -3.33 -1.54 -14.84
C PHE A 92 -2.20 -1.23 -13.87
N LEU A 93 -2.05 0.05 -13.52
CA LEU A 93 -1.04 0.53 -12.58
C LEU A 93 -1.15 -0.14 -11.20
N LEU A 94 -2.38 -0.33 -10.68
CA LEU A 94 -2.60 -1.04 -9.42
C LEU A 94 -2.13 -2.49 -9.50
N LYS A 95 -2.47 -3.20 -10.58
CA LYS A 95 -2.11 -4.61 -10.77
C LYS A 95 -0.59 -4.78 -10.94
N SER A 96 0.03 -3.97 -11.79
CA SER A 96 1.47 -4.04 -12.04
C SER A 96 2.27 -3.64 -10.81
N GLY A 97 1.86 -2.59 -10.10
CA GLY A 97 2.52 -2.14 -8.88
C GLY A 97 2.48 -3.21 -7.78
N LEU A 98 1.31 -3.82 -7.58
CA LEU A 98 1.13 -4.88 -6.58
C LEU A 98 1.90 -6.16 -6.93
N PHE A 99 2.00 -6.49 -8.22
CA PHE A 99 2.81 -7.61 -8.69
C PHE A 99 4.31 -7.39 -8.44
N VAL A 100 4.82 -6.20 -8.78
CA VAL A 100 6.22 -5.82 -8.53
C VAL A 100 6.51 -5.81 -7.04
N ALA A 101 5.66 -5.16 -6.23
CA ALA A 101 5.81 -5.13 -4.78
C ALA A 101 5.83 -6.54 -4.19
N GLY A 102 4.89 -7.41 -4.60
CA GLY A 102 4.85 -8.80 -4.11
C GLY A 102 6.09 -9.62 -4.47
N ILE A 103 6.63 -9.48 -5.68
CA ILE A 103 7.88 -10.14 -6.08
C ILE A 103 9.04 -9.62 -5.24
N CYS A 104 9.16 -8.30 -5.07
CA CYS A 104 10.21 -7.70 -4.28
C CYS A 104 10.13 -8.11 -2.81
N SER A 105 8.95 -8.13 -2.19
CA SER A 105 8.78 -8.60 -0.82
C SER A 105 9.19 -10.07 -0.66
N MET A 106 8.90 -10.91 -1.66
CA MET A 106 9.34 -12.32 -1.66
C MET A 106 10.87 -12.43 -1.79
N LEU A 107 11.48 -11.68 -2.71
CA LEU A 107 12.94 -11.61 -2.86
C LEU A 107 13.63 -11.11 -1.58
N PHE A 108 13.01 -10.15 -0.89
CA PHE A 108 13.51 -9.64 0.39
C PHE A 108 13.50 -10.72 1.47
N GLY A 109 12.51 -11.60 1.49
CA GLY A 109 12.48 -12.77 2.38
C GLY A 109 13.58 -13.79 2.07
N PHE A 110 13.91 -14.00 0.78
CA PHE A 110 15.02 -14.88 0.37
C PHE A 110 16.41 -14.33 0.68
N LEU A 111 16.51 -13.06 1.07
CA LEU A 111 17.78 -12.44 1.40
C LEU A 111 18.46 -13.05 2.64
N HIS A 112 17.70 -13.79 3.45
CA HIS A 112 18.23 -14.61 4.53
C HIS A 112 19.34 -15.57 4.05
N PHE A 113 19.22 -16.16 2.85
CA PHE A 113 20.19 -17.11 2.31
C PHE A 113 21.52 -16.49 1.83
N VAL A 114 21.62 -15.16 1.79
CA VAL A 114 22.83 -14.46 1.36
C VAL A 114 23.75 -14.27 2.57
N GLU A 115 24.90 -14.93 2.59
CA GLU A 115 25.86 -14.86 3.70
C GLU A 115 26.78 -13.63 3.65
N GLY A 116 27.03 -13.07 2.46
CA GLY A 116 27.92 -11.93 2.28
C GLY A 116 27.30 -10.61 2.76
N HIS A 117 28.02 -9.86 3.59
CA HIS A 117 27.57 -8.58 4.16
C HIS A 117 27.29 -7.52 3.07
N ALA A 118 28.26 -7.30 2.17
CA ALA A 118 28.14 -6.28 1.13
C ALA A 118 27.06 -6.65 0.08
N GLU A 119 26.97 -7.95 -0.24
CA GLU A 119 25.96 -8.50 -1.13
C GLU A 119 24.57 -8.40 -0.52
N PHE A 120 24.43 -8.71 0.77
CA PHE A 120 23.16 -8.60 1.52
C PHE A 120 22.65 -7.15 1.52
N ILE A 121 23.51 -6.19 1.87
CA ILE A 121 23.12 -4.77 1.90
C ILE A 121 22.85 -4.25 0.48
N GLY A 122 23.73 -4.54 -0.49
CA GLY A 122 23.56 -4.10 -1.87
C GLY A 122 22.26 -4.62 -2.52
N LEU A 123 21.94 -5.90 -2.31
CA LEU A 123 20.69 -6.49 -2.77
C LEU A 123 19.48 -5.94 -2.00
N SER A 124 19.60 -5.69 -0.69
CA SER A 124 18.55 -5.04 0.10
C SER A 124 18.17 -3.68 -0.48
N PHE A 125 19.17 -2.86 -0.82
CA PHE A 125 18.96 -1.56 -1.47
C PHE A 125 18.27 -1.71 -2.82
N ALA A 126 18.76 -2.59 -3.68
CA ALA A 126 18.19 -2.81 -5.01
C ALA A 126 16.73 -3.24 -4.92
N ILE A 127 16.43 -4.22 -4.07
CA ILE A 127 15.07 -4.71 -3.84
C ILE A 127 14.19 -3.59 -3.31
N ARG A 128 14.66 -2.80 -2.33
CA ARG A 128 13.87 -1.70 -1.75
C ARG A 128 13.54 -0.59 -2.72
N ILE A 129 14.46 -0.24 -3.62
CA ILE A 129 14.22 0.76 -4.65
C ILE A 129 13.10 0.27 -5.58
N VAL A 130 13.18 -0.96 -6.08
CA VAL A 130 12.15 -1.51 -6.99
C VAL A 130 10.82 -1.73 -6.28
N GLU A 131 10.84 -2.22 -5.03
CA GLU A 131 9.66 -2.40 -4.20
C GLU A 131 8.93 -1.06 -3.98
N SER A 132 9.67 0.01 -3.71
CA SER A 132 9.13 1.34 -3.50
C SER A 132 8.45 1.91 -4.75
N VAL A 133 9.02 1.69 -5.94
CA VAL A 133 8.37 2.07 -7.21
C VAL A 133 7.05 1.31 -7.39
N GLY A 134 7.03 0.00 -7.12
CA GLY A 134 5.82 -0.81 -7.18
C GLY A 134 4.75 -0.39 -6.17
N ALA A 135 5.16 -0.15 -4.92
CA ALA A 135 4.30 0.27 -3.83
C ALA A 135 3.70 1.66 -4.08
N SER A 136 4.51 2.65 -4.46
CA SER A 136 4.04 3.99 -4.82
C SER A 136 3.08 3.96 -6.02
N ALA A 137 3.32 3.09 -7.00
CA ALA A 137 2.39 2.86 -8.11
C ALA A 137 1.05 2.29 -7.65
N ALA A 138 1.06 1.26 -6.81
CA ALA A 138 -0.14 0.63 -6.28
C ALA A 138 -0.97 1.61 -5.43
N THR A 139 -0.33 2.33 -4.51
CA THR A 139 -0.99 3.29 -3.61
C THR A 139 -1.57 4.46 -4.37
N THR A 140 -0.82 5.05 -5.31
CA THR A 140 -1.30 6.15 -6.16
C THR A 140 -2.51 5.72 -7.00
N ALA A 141 -2.44 4.51 -7.58
CA ALA A 141 -3.55 3.95 -8.34
C ALA A 141 -4.78 3.69 -7.46
N ALA A 142 -4.61 3.14 -6.25
CA ALA A 142 -5.67 2.89 -5.30
C ALA A 142 -6.40 4.18 -4.91
N PHE A 143 -5.65 5.25 -4.64
CA PHE A 143 -6.21 6.57 -4.35
C PHE A 143 -6.95 7.16 -5.55
N SER A 144 -6.40 7.04 -6.77
CA SER A 144 -7.07 7.49 -8.00
C SER A 144 -8.39 6.74 -8.25
N ILE A 145 -8.42 5.41 -8.09
CA ILE A 145 -9.64 4.60 -8.24
C ILE A 145 -10.67 4.99 -7.17
N THR A 146 -10.23 5.16 -5.93
CA THR A 146 -11.11 5.52 -4.81
C THR A 146 -11.75 6.87 -5.05
N ALA A 147 -10.98 7.89 -5.44
CA ALA A 147 -11.49 9.22 -5.76
C ALA A 147 -12.49 9.20 -6.92
N ALA A 148 -12.24 8.38 -7.95
CA ALA A 148 -13.14 8.25 -9.10
C ALA A 148 -14.45 7.49 -8.77
N VAL A 149 -14.41 6.56 -7.83
CA VAL A 149 -15.58 5.73 -7.43
C VAL A 149 -16.42 6.41 -6.34
N PHE A 150 -15.81 7.27 -5.51
CA PHE A 150 -16.45 7.92 -4.36
C PHE A 150 -16.31 9.44 -4.39
N PRO A 151 -16.78 10.14 -5.46
CA PRO A 151 -16.55 11.58 -5.63
C PRO A 151 -17.16 12.43 -4.51
N ASP A 152 -18.31 12.03 -3.95
CA ASP A 152 -19.02 12.81 -2.93
C ASP A 152 -18.54 12.53 -1.49
N CYS A 153 -17.73 11.49 -1.28
CA CYS A 153 -17.28 11.06 0.06
C CYS A 153 -15.81 10.61 0.07
N VAL A 154 -14.96 11.29 -0.71
CA VAL A 154 -13.52 11.00 -0.82
C VAL A 154 -12.86 10.97 0.56
N ALA A 155 -12.98 12.04 1.35
CA ALA A 155 -12.31 12.17 2.64
C ALA A 155 -12.65 11.01 3.60
N THR A 156 -13.93 10.67 3.76
CA THR A 156 -14.36 9.56 4.63
C THR A 156 -13.87 8.20 4.12
N THR A 157 -13.86 8.00 2.80
CA THR A 157 -13.41 6.75 2.20
C THR A 157 -11.90 6.55 2.37
N PHE A 158 -11.12 7.60 2.15
CA PHE A 158 -9.67 7.60 2.39
C PHE A 158 -9.36 7.36 3.88
N ALA A 159 -10.05 8.06 4.79
CA ALA A 159 -9.88 7.82 6.23
C ALA A 159 -10.19 6.36 6.60
N THR A 160 -11.22 5.76 5.99
CA THR A 160 -11.54 4.34 6.20
C THR A 160 -10.42 3.42 5.70
N LEU A 161 -9.84 3.71 4.53
CA LEU A 161 -8.69 2.96 3.99
C LEU A 161 -7.45 3.07 4.88
N GLU A 162 -7.18 4.27 5.42
CA GLU A 162 -6.07 4.49 6.35
C GLU A 162 -6.27 3.76 7.69
N VAL A 163 -7.51 3.61 8.16
CA VAL A 163 -7.81 2.76 9.32
C VAL A 163 -7.44 1.30 9.02
N PHE A 164 -7.78 0.77 7.84
CA PHE A 164 -7.35 -0.57 7.44
C PHE A 164 -5.83 -0.68 7.33
N TYR A 165 -5.16 0.35 6.80
CA TYR A 165 -3.71 0.41 6.72
C TYR A 165 -3.07 0.36 8.12
N GLY A 166 -3.54 1.19 9.06
CA GLY A 166 -3.09 1.20 10.45
C GLY A 166 -3.35 -0.13 11.17
N LEU A 167 -4.50 -0.77 10.95
CA LEU A 167 -4.77 -2.11 11.47
C LEU A 167 -3.75 -3.14 10.96
N GLY A 168 -3.36 -3.05 9.69
CA GLY A 168 -2.31 -3.90 9.13
C GLY A 168 -0.96 -3.72 9.81
N TYR A 169 -0.59 -2.48 10.18
CA TYR A 169 0.64 -2.20 10.94
C TYR A 169 0.64 -2.79 12.35
N ILE A 170 -0.51 -2.75 13.03
CA ILE A 170 -0.66 -3.33 14.37
C ILE A 170 -0.58 -4.86 14.29
N VAL A 171 -1.33 -5.43 13.35
CA VAL A 171 -1.49 -6.88 13.21
C VAL A 171 -0.26 -7.54 12.60
N GLY A 172 0.48 -6.82 11.74
CA GLY A 172 1.58 -7.37 10.97
C GLY A 172 2.67 -8.02 11.82
N PRO A 173 3.30 -7.32 12.79
CA PRO A 173 4.30 -7.93 13.67
C PRO A 173 3.74 -9.08 14.53
N MET A 174 2.48 -9.00 14.96
CA MET A 174 1.83 -10.08 15.72
C MET A 174 1.69 -11.37 14.88
N ILE A 175 1.23 -11.21 13.64
CA ILE A 175 1.15 -12.30 12.66
C ILE A 175 2.56 -12.79 12.34
N GLY A 176 3.51 -11.91 12.05
CA GLY A 176 4.91 -12.26 11.79
C GLY A 176 5.56 -13.08 12.87
N GLY A 177 5.38 -12.70 14.14
CA GLY A 177 5.92 -13.45 15.29
C GLY A 177 5.32 -14.84 15.42
N LEU A 178 4.01 -15.00 15.15
CA LEU A 178 3.35 -16.31 15.11
C LEU A 178 3.75 -17.13 13.88
N LEU A 179 3.97 -16.48 12.74
CA LEU A 179 4.33 -17.10 11.45
C LEU A 179 5.83 -17.40 11.31
N PHE A 180 6.71 -16.83 12.14
CA PHE A 180 8.13 -17.18 12.17
C PHE A 180 8.36 -18.64 12.58
N SER A 181 7.37 -19.28 13.22
CA SER A 181 7.37 -20.71 13.54
C SER A 181 6.87 -21.60 12.39
N VAL A 182 6.19 -21.04 11.38
CA VAL A 182 5.59 -21.78 10.26
C VAL A 182 5.76 -20.93 9.00
N GLY A 183 6.95 -20.96 8.41
CA GLY A 183 7.36 -20.09 7.31
C GLY A 183 6.37 -20.08 6.15
N ILE A 184 5.62 -18.98 6.00
CA ILE A 184 4.74 -18.77 4.84
C ILE A 184 4.87 -17.32 4.37
N CYS A 185 5.80 -17.13 3.44
CA CYS A 185 5.96 -15.97 2.55
C CYS A 185 4.82 -15.83 1.50
N LEU A 186 3.76 -16.65 1.61
CA LEU A 186 2.78 -16.93 0.53
C LEU A 186 1.47 -16.12 0.61
N MET A 187 1.20 -15.42 1.72
CA MET A 187 -0.12 -14.80 1.93
C MET A 187 -0.32 -13.47 1.18
N GLY A 188 0.76 -12.76 0.83
CA GLY A 188 0.69 -11.59 -0.06
C GLY A 188 0.28 -12.00 -1.49
N VAL A 189 0.89 -13.06 -2.03
CA VAL A 189 0.68 -13.49 -3.43
C VAL A 189 -0.73 -14.06 -3.69
N LEU A 190 -1.30 -14.80 -2.73
CA LEU A 190 -2.63 -15.40 -2.89
C LEU A 190 -3.78 -14.37 -2.82
N GLY A 191 -3.63 -13.30 -2.05
CA GLY A 191 -4.55 -12.16 -2.08
C GLY A 191 -4.57 -11.48 -3.45
N VAL A 192 -3.39 -11.30 -4.06
CA VAL A 192 -3.22 -10.69 -5.38
C VAL A 192 -3.81 -11.56 -6.50
N LEU A 193 -3.60 -12.88 -6.45
CA LEU A 193 -4.19 -13.82 -7.41
C LEU A 193 -5.70 -13.98 -7.23
N GLY A 194 -6.21 -13.94 -6.00
CA GLY A 194 -7.65 -13.93 -5.71
C GLY A 194 -8.37 -12.64 -6.14
N VAL A 195 -7.64 -11.53 -6.25
CA VAL A 195 -8.10 -10.26 -6.84
C VAL A 195 -7.97 -10.30 -8.37
N TRP A 196 -6.91 -10.93 -8.90
CA TRP A 196 -6.70 -11.15 -10.34
C TRP A 196 -7.86 -11.93 -10.96
N GLY A 197 -8.24 -13.07 -10.38
CA GLY A 197 -9.34 -13.91 -10.87
C GLY A 197 -10.72 -13.23 -10.80
N ARG A 198 -10.94 -12.33 -9.84
CA ARG A 198 -12.20 -11.56 -9.72
C ARG A 198 -12.29 -10.36 -10.65
N LEU A 199 -11.15 -9.83 -11.12
CA LEU A 199 -11.11 -8.72 -12.08
C LEU A 199 -11.29 -9.19 -13.53
N GLU A 200 -11.02 -10.46 -13.84
CA GLU A 200 -11.24 -11.01 -15.19
C GLU A 200 -12.72 -11.31 -15.50
N TRP A 201 -13.53 -11.64 -14.48
CA TRP A 201 -14.96 -11.98 -14.69
C TRP A 201 -15.84 -10.79 -15.11
N LYS A 202 -15.37 -9.54 -14.97
CA LYS A 202 -16.14 -8.35 -15.39
C LYS A 202 -15.87 -7.89 -16.84
N LYS A 203 -15.25 -8.72 -17.67
CA LYS A 203 -15.16 -8.45 -19.12
C LYS A 203 -16.41 -8.90 -19.90
N HIS A 204 -17.41 -9.50 -19.26
CA HIS A 204 -18.60 -10.06 -19.92
C HIS A 204 -19.95 -9.43 -19.53
N PHE A 205 -19.97 -8.26 -18.89
CA PHE A 205 -21.19 -7.47 -18.67
C PHE A 205 -20.93 -5.97 -18.75
#